data_AF-A0A0C3KPG2-F1
#
_entry.id   AF-A0A0C3KPG2-F1
#
_cell.length_a   1.000
_cell.length_b   1.000
_cell.length_c   1.000
_cell.angle_alpha   90.00
_cell.angle_beta   90.00
_cell.angle_gamma   90.00
#
_symmetry.space_group_name_H-M   'P 1'
#
loop_
_entity.id
_entity.type
_entity.pdbx_description
1 polymer ?
#
loop_
_entity_poly.entity_id
_entity_poly.type
_entity_poly.pdbx_seq_one_letter_code
_entity_poly.pdbx_strand_id
1 'polypeptide(L)'
;LTWEQFGEVALCMVEVMRNHDWPEESVQMHIDFWMALESHPWCHSPREHYKRTLLLYQSQQCQHWHRSNLSSYRWSLAELNEELLNTVKDEILDN
;
A
#
# COMPACT_ATOMS: atom_id res chain seq x y z
N LEU A 1 6.75 -11.34 -2.58
CA LEU A 1 6.25 -11.24 -1.20
C LEU A 1 4.93 -11.98 -1.12
N THR A 2 4.69 -12.75 -0.05
CA THR A 2 3.32 -13.15 0.32
C THR A 2 2.65 -12.02 1.10
N TRP A 3 1.35 -12.15 1.38
CA TRP A 3 0.62 -11.16 2.17
C TRP A 3 1.12 -11.10 3.63
N GLU A 4 1.46 -12.25 4.20
CA GLU A 4 1.95 -12.37 5.56
C GLU A 4 3.34 -11.72 5.70
N GLN A 5 4.23 -11.95 4.73
CA GLN A 5 5.52 -11.27 4.65
C GLN A 5 5.37 -9.76 4.50
N PHE A 6 4.29 -9.31 3.87
CA PHE A 6 4.01 -7.89 3.70
C PHE A 6 3.65 -7.23 5.03
N GLY A 7 2.80 -7.86 5.84
CA GLY A 7 2.47 -7.36 7.18
C GLY A 7 3.71 -7.18 8.07
N GLU A 8 4.62 -8.15 8.06
CA GLU A 8 5.89 -8.06 8.80
C GLU A 8 6.76 -6.89 8.32
N VAL A 9 6.91 -6.75 7.00
CA VAL A 9 7.73 -5.67 6.40
C VAL A 9 7.10 -4.30 6.62
N ALA A 10 5.77 -4.19 6.59
CA ALA A 10 5.06 -2.93 6.84
C ALA A 10 5.35 -2.37 8.24
N LEU A 11 5.33 -3.23 9.26
CA LEU A 11 5.71 -2.84 10.63
C LEU A 11 7.15 -2.35 10.71
N CYS A 12 8.09 -3.09 10.10
CA CYS A 12 9.49 -2.66 10.04
C CYS A 12 9.65 -1.32 9.31
N MET A 13 8.86 -1.07 8.25
CA MET A 13 8.89 0.22 7.55
C MET A 13 8.40 1.37 8.42
N VAL A 14 7.34 1.20 9.23
CA VAL A 14 6.91 2.23 10.21
C VAL A 14 8.07 2.58 11.14
N GLU A 15 8.72 1.58 11.72
CA GLU A 15 9.82 1.78 12.66
C GLU A 15 11.00 2.52 12.01
N VAL A 16 11.37 2.14 10.79
CA VAL A 16 12.41 2.83 10.02
C VAL A 16 12.02 4.27 9.74
N MET A 17 10.79 4.56 9.32
CA MET A 17 10.34 5.93 9.07
C MET A 17 10.43 6.79 10.34
N ARG A 18 9.97 6.25 11.48
CA ARG A 18 10.06 6.93 12.79
C ARG A 18 11.50 7.18 13.22
N ASN A 19 12.41 6.22 13.01
CA ASN A 19 13.82 6.33 13.38
C ASN A 19 14.62 7.26 12.46
N HIS A 20 14.09 7.63 11.29
CA HIS A 20 14.73 8.49 10.31
C HIS A 20 14.10 9.89 10.22
N ASP A 21 13.42 10.34 11.27
CA ASP A 21 12.83 11.68 11.39
C ASP A 21 11.85 12.03 10.26
N TRP A 22 11.11 11.03 9.74
CA TRP A 22 10.05 11.32 8.79
C TRP A 22 8.95 12.15 9.47
N PRO A 23 8.30 13.08 8.75
CA PRO A 23 7.17 13.81 9.29
C PRO A 23 6.09 12.84 9.79
N GLU A 24 5.55 13.08 10.99
CA GLU A 24 4.53 12.19 11.59
C GLU A 24 3.33 12.02 10.67
N GLU A 25 2.96 13.07 9.92
CA GLU A 25 1.89 13.01 8.92
C GLU A 25 2.18 12.02 7.78
N SER A 26 3.45 11.89 7.38
CA SER A 26 3.87 10.89 6.38
C SER A 26 3.85 9.47 6.95
N VAL A 27 4.26 9.31 8.22
CA VAL A 27 4.18 8.03 8.93
C VAL A 27 2.73 7.59 9.08
N GLN A 28 1.86 8.48 9.56
CA GLN A 28 0.44 8.23 9.75
C GLN A 28 -0.25 7.88 8.43
N MET A 29 0.08 8.59 7.34
CA MET A 29 -0.47 8.28 6.01
C MET A 29 -0.13 6.86 5.55
N HIS A 30 1.09 6.36 5.81
CA HIS A 30 1.46 4.98 5.49
C HIS A 30 0.74 3.97 6.39
N ILE A 31 0.59 4.29 7.69
CA ILE A 31 -0.17 3.45 8.63
C ILE A 31 -1.64 3.33 8.19
N ASP A 32 -2.29 4.46 7.86
CA ASP A 32 -3.67 4.49 7.39
C ASP A 32 -3.84 3.69 6.10
N PHE A 33 -2.90 3.84 5.16
CA PHE A 33 -2.89 3.08 3.92
C PHE A 33 -2.80 1.57 4.15
N TRP A 34 -1.90 1.12 5.04
CA TRP A 34 -1.75 -0.30 5.36
C TRP A 34 -2.97 -0.86 6.09
N MET A 35 -3.56 -0.11 7.02
CA MET A 35 -4.82 -0.51 7.67
C MET A 35 -5.98 -0.61 6.66
N ALA A 36 -6.04 0.29 5.68
CA ALA A 36 -7.05 0.22 4.62
C ALA A 36 -6.87 -1.05 3.77
N LEU A 37 -5.63 -1.41 3.42
CA LEU A 37 -5.32 -2.63 2.68
C LEU A 37 -5.63 -3.90 3.48
N GLU A 38 -5.33 -3.94 4.77
CA GLU A 38 -5.64 -5.07 5.65
C GLU A 38 -7.14 -5.27 5.87
N SER A 39 -7.89 -4.18 6.00
CA SER A 39 -9.35 -4.22 6.17
C SER A 39 -10.11 -4.54 4.87
N HIS A 40 -9.43 -4.49 3.72
CA HIS A 40 -10.06 -4.75 2.43
C HIS A 40 -10.49 -6.23 2.32
N PRO A 41 -11.72 -6.55 1.84
CA PRO A 41 -12.24 -7.92 1.79
C PRO A 41 -11.36 -8.91 1.01
N TRP A 42 -10.55 -8.41 0.07
CA TRP A 42 -9.61 -9.19 -0.73
C TRP A 42 -8.46 -9.78 0.08
N CYS A 43 -8.06 -9.12 1.17
CA CYS A 43 -7.04 -9.60 2.10
C CYS A 43 -7.44 -10.96 2.72
N HIS A 44 -8.71 -11.08 3.10
CA HIS A 44 -9.28 -12.28 3.72
C HIS A 44 -9.86 -13.28 2.71
N SER A 45 -9.73 -13.01 1.41
CA SER A 45 -10.23 -13.94 0.40
C SER A 45 -9.38 -15.20 0.33
N PRO A 46 -9.98 -16.39 0.14
CA PRO A 46 -9.24 -17.62 -0.15
C PRO A 46 -8.58 -17.60 -1.55
N ARG A 47 -8.88 -16.58 -2.37
CA ARG A 47 -8.33 -16.43 -3.72
C ARG A 47 -7.02 -15.64 -3.67
N GLU A 48 -5.93 -16.35 -3.94
CA GLU A 48 -4.57 -15.78 -3.91
C GLU A 48 -4.34 -14.62 -4.91
N HIS A 49 -5.06 -14.58 -6.04
CA HIS A 49 -4.94 -13.47 -7.00
C HIS A 49 -5.35 -12.13 -6.39
N TYR A 50 -6.33 -12.10 -5.48
CA TYR A 50 -6.77 -10.88 -4.83
C TYR A 50 -5.71 -10.31 -3.87
N LYS A 51 -5.04 -11.17 -3.10
CA LYS A 51 -3.89 -10.75 -2.29
C LYS A 51 -2.75 -10.24 -3.16
N ARG A 52 -2.48 -10.88 -4.30
CA ARG A 52 -1.48 -10.40 -5.28
C ARG A 52 -1.84 -9.03 -5.85
N THR A 53 -3.12 -8.78 -6.15
CA THR A 53 -3.59 -7.47 -6.58
C THR A 53 -3.32 -6.40 -5.55
N LEU A 54 -3.63 -6.66 -4.26
CA LEU A 54 -3.36 -5.72 -3.18
C LEU A 54 -1.85 -5.42 -3.05
N LEU A 55 -0.99 -6.43 -3.15
CA LEU A 55 0.47 -6.25 -3.12
C LEU A 55 0.98 -5.42 -4.30
N LEU A 56 0.49 -5.68 -5.51
CA LEU A 56 0.91 -4.94 -6.70
C LEU A 56 0.47 -3.48 -6.61
N TYR A 57 -0.78 -3.26 -6.21
CA TYR A 57 -1.33 -1.93 -5.99
C TYR A 57 -0.52 -1.14 -4.94
N GLN A 58 -0.22 -1.76 -3.79
CA GLN A 58 0.62 -1.15 -2.76
C GLN A 58 1.99 -0.73 -3.29
N SER A 59 2.67 -1.61 -4.02
CA SER A 59 3.98 -1.32 -4.59
C SER A 59 3.92 -0.13 -5.55
N GLN A 60 2.90 -0.07 -6.41
CA GLN A 60 2.69 1.05 -7.34
C GLN A 60 2.46 2.36 -6.56
N GLN A 61 1.60 2.35 -5.56
CA GLN A 61 1.30 3.54 -4.75
C GLN A 61 2.52 4.05 -3.97
N CYS A 62 3.28 3.17 -3.32
CA CYS A 62 4.51 3.56 -2.64
C CYS A 62 5.56 4.12 -3.62
N GLN A 63 5.69 3.54 -4.82
CA GLN A 63 6.58 4.09 -5.85
C GLN A 63 6.12 5.46 -6.34
N HIS A 64 4.82 5.67 -6.54
CA HIS A 64 4.27 6.97 -6.92
C HIS A 64 4.51 8.01 -5.83
N TRP A 65 4.30 7.65 -4.56
CA TRP A 65 4.61 8.51 -3.43
C TRP A 65 6.10 8.88 -3.39
N HIS A 66 7.01 7.91 -3.52
CA HIS A 66 8.46 8.18 -3.56
C HIS A 66 8.91 9.06 -4.72
N ARG A 67 8.28 8.93 -5.90
CA ARG A 67 8.60 9.75 -7.09
C ARG A 67 7.95 11.13 -7.06
N SER A 68 6.85 11.27 -6.33
CA SER A 68 6.22 12.56 -6.10
C SER A 68 7.12 13.32 -5.13
N ASN A 69 7.93 14.24 -5.64
CA ASN A 69 8.87 15.06 -4.86
C ASN A 69 8.28 15.36 -3.47
N LEU A 70 8.97 14.92 -2.41
CA LEU A 70 8.61 15.07 -0.97
C LEU A 70 8.26 16.51 -0.54
N SER A 71 8.42 17.48 -1.46
CA SER A 71 8.07 18.89 -1.36
C SER A 71 6.58 19.20 -1.60
N SER A 72 5.80 18.26 -2.13
CA SER A 72 4.40 18.51 -2.51
C SER A 72 3.47 17.58 -1.76
N TYR A 73 2.95 18.09 -0.65
CA TYR A 73 1.88 17.60 0.23
C TYR A 73 0.55 17.23 -0.48
N ARG A 74 0.56 16.48 -1.60
CA ARG A 74 -0.67 16.27 -2.39
C ARG A 74 -0.93 14.85 -2.89
N TRP A 75 -0.02 13.89 -2.74
CA TRP A 75 -0.39 12.48 -2.99
C TRP A 75 -0.80 11.82 -1.68
N SER A 76 -2.11 11.85 -1.42
CA SER A 76 -2.69 11.15 -0.28
C SER A 76 -2.80 9.67 -0.60
N LEU A 77 -2.09 8.83 0.17
CA LEU A 77 -2.25 7.38 0.17
C LEU A 77 -3.42 6.93 1.07
N ALA A 78 -4.07 7.84 1.79
CA ALA A 78 -5.01 7.49 2.84
C ALA A 78 -6.31 6.85 2.33
N GLU A 79 -6.69 7.13 1.08
CA GLU A 79 -7.88 6.55 0.46
C GLU A 79 -7.50 5.54 -0.62
N LEU A 80 -8.02 4.32 -0.49
CA LEU A 80 -7.89 3.31 -1.53
C LEU A 80 -8.60 3.81 -2.79
N ASN A 81 -7.84 3.96 -3.87
CA ASN A 81 -8.39 4.22 -5.18
C ASN A 81 -8.93 2.90 -5.77
N GLU A 82 -10.21 2.62 -5.50
CA GLU A 82 -10.94 1.43 -5.98
C GLU A 82 -10.91 1.27 -7.51
N GLU A 83 -10.91 2.38 -8.26
CA GLU A 83 -10.84 2.34 -9.73
C GLU A 83 -9.49 1.76 -10.18
N LEU A 84 -8.40 2.29 -9.62
CA LEU A 84 -7.05 1.80 -9.91
C LEU A 84 -6.84 0.38 -9.38
N LEU A 85 -7.42 0.05 -8.22
CA LEU A 85 -7.40 -1.31 -7.66
C LEU A 85 -8.04 -2.32 -8.62
N ASN A 86 -9.14 -1.94 -9.27
CA ASN A 86 -9.82 -2.76 -10.27
C ASN A 86 -9.01 -2.87 -11.57
N THR A 87 -8.34 -1.82 -12.01
CA THR A 87 -7.41 -1.90 -13.16
C THR A 87 -6.28 -2.89 -12.91
N VAL A 88 -5.65 -2.82 -11.74
CA VAL A 88 -4.57 -3.76 -11.35
C VAL A 88 -5.09 -5.20 -11.26
N LYS A 89 -6.33 -5.40 -10.82
CA LYS A 89 -6.98 -6.71 -10.81
C LYS A 89 -7.14 -7.25 -12.24
N ASP A 90 -7.60 -6.43 -13.18
CA ASP A 90 -7.84 -6.84 -14.56
C ASP A 90 -6.50 -7.18 -15.27
N GLU A 91 -5.43 -6.41 -15.04
CA GLU A 91 -4.07 -6.71 -15.54
C GLU A 91 -3.50 -8.05 -15.05
N ILE A 92 -3.88 -8.49 -13.84
CA ILE A 92 -3.47 -9.79 -13.29
C ILE A 92 -4.30 -10.94 -13.86
N LEU A 93 -5.56 -10.69 -14.22
CA LEU A 93 -6.46 -11.71 -14.76
C LEU A 93 -6.26 -11.93 -16.27
N ASP A 94 -5.74 -10.93 -16.99
CA ASP A 94 -5.45 -11.00 -18.43
C ASP A 94 -4.06 -11.61 -18.76
N ASN A 95 -3.22 -11.89 -17.75
CA ASN A 95 -1.91 -12.56 -17.86
C ASN A 95 -1.95 -14.03 -17.45
#